data_AF-A0A7G5C5N4-F1
#
_entry.id   AF-A0A7G5C5N4-F1
#
_cell.length_a   1.000
_cell.length_b   1.000
_cell.length_c   1.000
_cell.angle_alpha   90.00
_cell.angle_beta   90.00
_cell.angle_gamma   90.00
#
_symmetry.space_group_name_H-M   'P 1'
#
loop_
_entity.id
_entity.type
_entity.pdbx_description
1 polymer ?
#
loop_
_entity_poly.entity_id
_entity_poly.type
_entity_poly.pdbx_seq_one_letter_code
_entity_poly.pdbx_strand_id
1 'polypeptide(L)'
;MANVDIIDAKTIKITVDLADAVTMVQEASRHLDKYASEIITISEKMPEFDYTYFCFYAYDSAQLFELMLGIDPKQYLSFSLDAPDSFFYALYGGMVGLYEAAKYTLGK
;
A
#
# COMPACT_ATOMS: atom_id res chain seq x y z
N MET A 1 -9.61 -1.38 8.26
CA MET A 1 -9.96 -1.49 6.83
C MET A 1 -10.28 -0.08 6.38
N ALA A 2 -9.73 0.36 5.26
CA ALA A 2 -9.83 1.76 4.85
C ALA A 2 -11.28 2.19 4.63
N ASN A 3 -11.53 3.47 4.89
CA ASN A 3 -12.79 4.08 4.48
C ASN A 3 -12.64 4.62 3.05
N VAL A 4 -13.59 4.28 2.19
CA VAL A 4 -13.63 4.75 0.80
C VAL A 4 -14.95 5.45 0.54
N ASP A 5 -14.88 6.76 0.34
CA ASP A 5 -16.02 7.60 -0.03
C ASP A 5 -16.02 7.80 -1.55
N ILE A 6 -17.09 7.39 -2.22
CA ILE A 6 -17.30 7.67 -3.66
C ILE A 6 -17.84 9.10 -3.76
N ILE A 7 -17.00 10.02 -4.25
CA ILE A 7 -17.38 11.43 -4.42
C ILE A 7 -18.24 11.60 -5.67
N ASP A 8 -17.87 10.93 -6.75
CA ASP A 8 -18.63 10.88 -8.00
C ASP A 8 -18.28 9.61 -8.81
N ALA A 9 -18.82 9.47 -10.01
CA ALA A 9 -18.63 8.29 -10.87
C ALA A 9 -17.15 8.02 -11.27
N LYS A 10 -16.24 8.96 -11.03
CA LYS A 10 -14.83 8.92 -11.43
C LYS A 10 -13.88 9.31 -10.30
N THR A 11 -14.38 9.72 -9.13
CA THR A 11 -13.57 10.24 -8.03
C THR A 11 -13.87 9.53 -6.73
N ILE A 12 -12.81 9.08 -6.05
CA ILE A 12 -12.91 8.55 -4.67
C ILE A 12 -12.06 9.34 -3.70
N LYS A 13 -12.47 9.35 -2.43
CA LYS A 13 -11.65 9.76 -1.31
C LYS A 13 -11.38 8.53 -0.45
N ILE A 14 -10.11 8.27 -0.17
CA ILE A 14 -9.66 7.19 0.68
C ILE A 14 -9.20 7.82 1.99
N THR A 15 -9.69 7.31 3.10
CA THR A 15 -9.20 7.67 4.43
C THR A 15 -8.67 6.42 5.12
N VAL A 16 -7.41 6.48 5.56
CA VAL A 16 -6.73 5.38 6.24
C VAL A 16 -6.12 5.84 7.56
N ASP A 17 -5.94 4.90 8.47
CA ASP A 17 -5.28 5.12 9.74
C ASP A 17 -4.10 4.18 9.98
N LEU A 18 -3.43 4.32 11.13
CA LEU A 18 -2.32 3.44 11.50
C LEU A 18 -2.70 1.95 11.52
N ALA A 19 -3.92 1.60 11.93
CA ALA A 19 -4.36 0.21 12.00
C ALA A 19 -4.47 -0.41 10.60
N ASP A 20 -4.81 0.37 9.58
CA ASP A 20 -4.76 -0.07 8.18
C ASP A 20 -3.34 -0.42 7.74
N ALA A 21 -2.35 0.42 8.04
CA ALA A 21 -0.94 0.12 7.74
C ALA A 21 -0.47 -1.18 8.42
N VAL A 22 -0.80 -1.34 9.72
CA VAL A 22 -0.46 -2.57 10.46
C VAL A 22 -1.11 -3.79 9.82
N THR A 23 -2.37 -3.68 9.40
CA THR A 23 -3.09 -4.77 8.73
C THR A 23 -2.41 -5.15 7.41
N MET A 24 -2.02 -4.15 6.59
CA MET A 24 -1.29 -4.38 5.34
C MET A 24 0.04 -5.10 5.57
N VAL A 25 0.81 -4.68 6.57
CA VAL A 25 2.09 -5.33 6.91
C VAL A 25 1.88 -6.75 7.40
N GLN A 26 0.86 -6.99 8.24
CA GLN A 26 0.55 -8.34 8.72
C GLN A 26 0.16 -9.27 7.58
N GLU A 27 -0.67 -8.79 6.64
CA GLU A 27 -1.06 -9.58 5.48
C GLU A 27 0.12 -9.91 4.58
N ALA A 28 0.95 -8.90 4.27
CA ALA A 28 2.19 -9.08 3.52
C ALA A 28 3.12 -10.10 4.18
N SER A 29 3.22 -10.10 5.51
CA SER A 29 4.05 -11.05 6.25
C SER A 29 3.53 -12.49 6.20
N ARG A 30 2.20 -12.69 6.17
CA ARG A 30 1.56 -14.01 6.12
C ARG A 30 1.65 -14.66 4.73
N HIS A 31 1.74 -13.83 3.70
CA HIS A 31 1.69 -14.24 2.30
C HIS A 31 2.90 -13.66 1.53
N LEU A 32 4.11 -13.90 2.06
CA LEU A 32 5.36 -13.42 1.48
C LEU A 32 5.53 -13.82 0.02
N ASP A 33 5.16 -15.05 -0.34
CA ASP A 33 5.17 -15.58 -1.70
C ASP A 33 4.31 -14.75 -2.67
N LYS A 34 3.14 -14.30 -2.21
CA LYS A 34 2.23 -13.46 -2.98
C LYS A 34 2.72 -12.02 -3.09
N TYR A 35 3.22 -11.47 -1.99
CA TYR A 35 3.49 -10.03 -1.87
C TYR A 35 4.97 -9.65 -2.01
N ALA A 36 5.91 -10.59 -2.20
CA ALA A 36 7.34 -10.29 -2.22
C ALA A 36 7.73 -9.18 -3.20
N SER A 37 7.15 -9.16 -4.41
CA SER A 37 7.43 -8.11 -5.39
C SER A 37 6.94 -6.73 -4.93
N GLU A 38 5.77 -6.69 -4.28
CA GLU A 38 5.19 -5.46 -3.75
C GLU A 38 5.99 -4.96 -2.54
N ILE A 39 6.39 -5.86 -1.62
CA ILE A 39 7.21 -5.52 -0.45
C ILE A 39 8.51 -4.83 -0.90
N ILE A 40 9.20 -5.39 -1.89
CA ILE A 40 10.43 -4.80 -2.46
C ILE A 40 10.12 -3.43 -3.08
N THR A 41 9.08 -3.37 -3.91
CA THR A 41 8.69 -2.13 -4.61
C THR A 41 8.34 -1.02 -3.62
N ILE A 42 7.52 -1.31 -2.60
CA ILE A 42 7.13 -0.34 -1.56
C ILE A 42 8.37 0.14 -0.81
N SER A 43 9.25 -0.78 -0.41
CA SER A 43 10.47 -0.46 0.35
C SER A 43 11.45 0.44 -0.43
N GLU A 44 11.56 0.23 -1.74
CA GLU A 44 12.45 1.01 -2.60
C GLU A 44 11.84 2.34 -3.03
N LYS A 45 10.54 2.35 -3.33
CA LYS A 45 9.86 3.51 -3.94
C LYS A 45 9.30 4.49 -2.93
N MET A 46 8.90 4.07 -1.73
CA MET A 46 8.38 5.02 -0.74
C MET A 46 9.36 6.17 -0.44
N PRO A 47 10.67 5.93 -0.21
CA PRO A 47 11.63 7.02 -0.01
C PRO A 47 11.84 7.89 -1.24
N GLU A 48 11.74 7.33 -2.45
CA GLU A 48 11.86 8.10 -3.71
C GLU A 48 10.70 9.08 -3.92
N PHE A 49 9.53 8.79 -3.34
CA PHE A 49 8.30 9.57 -3.49
C PHE A 49 7.88 10.30 -2.21
N ASP A 50 8.85 10.72 -1.39
CA ASP A 50 8.62 11.42 -0.11
C ASP A 50 7.59 10.73 0.81
N TYR A 51 7.50 9.40 0.74
CA TYR A 51 6.58 8.49 1.43
C TYR A 51 5.08 8.68 1.12
N THR A 52 4.63 9.93 1.00
CA THR A 52 3.24 10.35 0.85
C THR A 52 2.74 10.27 -0.58
N TYR A 53 3.60 10.53 -1.59
CA TYR A 53 3.21 10.44 -3.00
C TYR A 53 3.25 9.02 -3.55
N PHE A 54 3.82 8.07 -2.79
CA PHE A 54 3.92 6.67 -3.21
C PHE A 54 2.56 6.03 -3.54
N CYS A 55 1.49 6.43 -2.86
CA CYS A 55 0.16 5.86 -3.09
C CYS A 55 -0.37 6.13 -4.51
N PHE A 56 0.10 7.19 -5.19
CA PHE A 56 -0.20 7.44 -6.61
C PHE A 56 0.54 6.49 -7.56
N TYR A 57 1.69 5.95 -7.14
CA TYR A 57 2.47 4.98 -7.90
C TYR A 57 1.99 3.53 -7.66
N ALA A 58 1.68 3.19 -6.41
CA ALA A 58 1.26 1.84 -6.01
C ALA A 58 -0.07 1.39 -6.63
N TYR A 59 -0.89 2.34 -7.08
CA TYR A 59 -2.22 2.12 -7.62
C TYR A 59 -2.25 1.23 -8.88
N ASP A 60 -1.18 1.27 -9.68
CA ASP A 60 -1.13 0.45 -10.89
C ASP A 60 -0.67 -0.99 -10.64
N SER A 61 -0.05 -1.26 -9.48
CA SER A 61 0.84 -2.41 -9.31
C SER A 61 0.70 -3.19 -7.99
N ALA A 62 -0.19 -2.81 -7.07
CA ALA A 62 -0.21 -3.40 -5.74
C ALA A 62 -1.52 -4.09 -5.36
N GLN A 63 -1.56 -5.43 -5.43
CA GLN A 63 -2.67 -6.26 -4.95
C GLN A 63 -2.94 -6.05 -3.46
N LEU A 64 -1.93 -5.63 -2.70
CA LEU A 64 -2.07 -5.31 -1.28
C LEU A 64 -2.95 -4.06 -1.06
N PHE A 65 -2.87 -3.07 -1.95
CA PHE A 65 -3.73 -1.89 -1.89
C PHE A 65 -5.15 -2.21 -2.34
N GLU A 66 -5.34 -3.04 -3.38
CA GLU A 66 -6.67 -3.51 -3.80
C GLU A 66 -7.38 -4.25 -2.66
N LEU A 67 -6.67 -5.14 -1.94
CA LEU A 67 -7.20 -5.83 -0.77
C LEU A 67 -7.62 -4.85 0.33
N MET A 68 -6.79 -3.84 0.59
CA MET A 68 -7.06 -2.84 1.63
C MET A 68 -8.27 -1.96 1.29
N LEU A 69 -8.41 -1.57 0.02
CA LEU A 69 -9.50 -0.71 -0.45
C LEU A 69 -10.82 -1.48 -0.63
N GLY A 70 -10.77 -2.79 -0.86
CA GLY A 70 -11.96 -3.62 -1.12
C GLY A 70 -12.69 -3.29 -2.43
N ILE A 71 -12.11 -2.42 -3.25
CA ILE A 71 -12.59 -1.98 -4.56
C ILE A 71 -11.44 -2.05 -5.57
N ASP A 72 -11.78 -2.07 -6.86
CA ASP A 72 -10.77 -1.89 -7.90
C ASP A 72 -10.51 -0.38 -8.09
N PRO A 73 -9.37 0.13 -7.60
CA PRO A 73 -8.98 1.51 -7.75
C PRO A 73 -9.00 2.03 -9.20
N LYS A 74 -8.71 1.16 -10.18
CA LYS A 74 -8.58 1.51 -11.60
C LYS A 74 -9.90 1.90 -12.26
N GLN A 75 -11.02 1.67 -11.58
CA GLN A 75 -12.34 2.10 -12.02
C GLN A 75 -12.55 3.62 -11.88
N TYR A 76 -11.65 4.31 -11.15
CA TYR A 76 -11.74 5.74 -10.87
C TYR A 76 -10.59 6.50 -11.55
N LEU A 77 -10.89 7.70 -12.08
CA LEU A 77 -9.92 8.55 -12.78
C LEU A 77 -9.19 9.53 -11.84
N SER A 78 -9.70 9.70 -10.64
CA SER A 78 -9.18 10.63 -9.64
C SER A 78 -9.34 10.04 -8.25
N PHE A 79 -8.33 10.22 -7.39
CA PHE A 79 -8.48 9.92 -5.98
C PHE A 79 -7.72 10.91 -5.10
N SER A 80 -8.15 10.97 -3.84
CA SER A 80 -7.39 11.61 -2.76
C SER A 80 -7.18 10.62 -1.63
N LEU A 81 -6.00 10.66 -1.01
CA LEU A 81 -5.69 9.85 0.16
C LEU A 81 -5.50 10.78 1.36
N ASP A 82 -6.28 10.53 2.41
CA ASP A 82 -6.21 11.18 3.69
C ASP A 82 -5.64 10.17 4.70
N ALA A 83 -4.36 10.36 5.05
CA ALA A 83 -3.60 9.42 5.86
C ALA A 83 -2.69 10.20 6.82
N PRO A 84 -2.58 9.79 8.10
CA PRO A 84 -1.62 10.38 9.01
C PRO A 84 -0.20 9.92 8.67
N ASP A 85 0.82 10.70 9.02
CA ASP A 85 2.24 10.33 8.89
C ASP A 85 2.54 8.95 9.49
N SER A 86 1.89 8.60 10.60
CA SER A 86 2.02 7.30 11.26
C SER A 86 1.65 6.12 10.35
N PHE A 87 0.69 6.29 9.44
CA PHE A 87 0.36 5.28 8.43
C PHE A 87 1.58 5.02 7.53
N PHE A 88 2.14 6.07 6.95
CA PHE A 88 3.25 5.95 6.00
C PHE A 88 4.50 5.36 6.67
N TYR A 89 4.87 5.82 7.86
CA TYR A 89 6.04 5.31 8.57
C TYR A 89 5.87 3.87 9.05
N ALA A 90 4.67 3.49 9.51
CA ALA A 90 4.39 2.10 9.91
C ALA A 90 4.39 1.15 8.71
N LEU A 91 3.78 1.57 7.59
CA LEU A 91 3.79 0.80 6.36
C LEU A 91 5.23 0.61 5.85
N TYR A 92 5.97 1.70 5.72
CA TYR A 92 7.36 1.66 5.26
C TYR A 92 8.23 0.79 6.17
N GLY A 93 8.22 1.04 7.48
CA GLY A 93 9.02 0.28 8.44
C GLY A 93 8.68 -1.21 8.43
N GLY A 94 7.40 -1.55 8.28
CA GLY A 94 6.94 -2.93 8.15
C GLY A 94 7.46 -3.60 6.88
N MET A 95 7.37 -2.93 5.73
CA MET A 95 7.86 -3.48 4.46
C MET A 95 9.38 -3.65 4.44
N VAL A 96 10.13 -2.67 4.97
CA VAL A 96 11.59 -2.78 5.15
C VAL A 96 11.94 -3.98 6.04
N GLY A 97 11.17 -4.21 7.11
CA GLY A 97 11.35 -5.38 7.98
C GLY A 97 11.15 -6.72 7.27
N LEU A 98 10.39 -6.75 6.18
CA LEU A 98 10.12 -7.94 5.36
C LEU A 98 11.02 -8.04 4.11
N TYR A 99 11.80 -7.00 3.81
CA TYR A 99 12.48 -6.82 2.54
C TYR A 99 13.45 -7.95 2.16
N GLU A 100 14.32 -8.36 3.09
CA GLU A 100 15.28 -9.44 2.84
C GLU A 100 14.58 -10.81 2.66
N ALA A 101 13.52 -11.06 3.41
CA ALA A 101 12.71 -12.27 3.25
C ALA A 101 11.99 -12.29 1.88
N ALA A 102 11.49 -11.13 1.44
CA ALA A 102 10.89 -10.97 0.12
C ALA A 102 11.90 -11.18 -1.01
N LYS A 103 13.12 -10.65 -0.89
CA LYS A 103 14.21 -10.90 -1.85
C LYS A 103 14.54 -12.38 -1.99
N TYR A 104 14.75 -13.04 -0.85
CA TYR A 104 15.01 -14.48 -0.81
C TYR A 104 13.89 -15.27 -1.49
N THR A 105 12.64 -14.90 -1.23
CA THR A 105 11.46 -15.54 -1.82
C THR A 105 11.42 -15.44 -3.36
N LEU A 106 11.90 -14.32 -3.92
CA LEU A 106 12.00 -14.14 -5.38
C LEU A 106 13.32 -14.65 -5.98
N GLY A 107 14.24 -15.18 -5.18
CA GLY A 107 15.57 -15.57 -5.63
C GLY A 107 16.44 -14.37 -6.06
N LYS A 108 16.19 -13.19 -5.48
CA LYS A 108 16.95 -11.95 -5.71
C LYS A 108 18.00 -11.69 -4.64
#